data_AF-A0A923MUL2-F1
#
_entry.id   AF-A0A923MUL2-F1
#
_cell.length_a   1.000
_cell.length_b   1.000
_cell.length_c   1.000
_cell.angle_alpha   90.00
_cell.angle_beta   90.00
_cell.angle_gamma   90.00
#
_symmetry.space_group_name_H-M   'P 1'
#
loop_
_entity.id
_entity.type
_entity.pdbx_description
1 polymer ?
#
loop_
_entity_poly.entity_id
_entity_poly.type
_entity_poly.pdbx_seq_one_letter_code
_entity_poly.pdbx_strand_id
1 'polypeptide(L)'
;MPIRTATLSKKIASNGQALHRAMARRMEAAAGDEPSEAEAALLEERRQLKEEREKRHAQAQLPRPTALDRLVRTHHAQPKERPKAEKDAHAKDVKKPKARRSRAEKHAEQAAAEAARRSPKPKATK
;
A
#
# COMPACT_ATOMS: atom_id res chain seq x y z
N MET A 1 -4.63 4.43 -11.93
CA MET A 1 -3.18 4.20 -12.14
C MET A 1 -2.83 2.78 -11.71
N PRO A 2 -2.25 1.94 -12.58
CA PRO A 2 -1.78 0.62 -12.16
C PRO A 2 -0.73 0.78 -11.05
N ILE A 3 -0.84 -0.05 -10.02
CA ILE A 3 0.11 -0.04 -8.90
C ILE A 3 1.46 -0.49 -9.48
N ARG A 4 2.46 0.40 -9.48
CA ARG A 4 3.81 0.19 -10.05
C ARG A 4 4.58 -1.02 -9.49
N THR A 5 4.05 -1.68 -8.46
CA THR A 5 4.58 -2.94 -7.92
C THR A 5 4.13 -4.14 -8.75
N ALA A 6 2.92 -4.14 -9.29
CA ALA A 6 2.41 -5.21 -10.14
C ALA A 6 3.27 -5.40 -11.40
N THR A 7 3.82 -4.29 -11.93
CA THR A 7 4.76 -4.33 -13.05
C THR A 7 6.11 -4.94 -12.66
N LEU A 8 6.59 -4.72 -11.44
CA LEU A 8 7.85 -5.30 -10.96
C LEU A 8 7.71 -6.80 -10.69
N SER A 9 6.62 -7.23 -10.04
CA SER A 9 6.33 -8.65 -9.85
C SER A 9 6.19 -9.39 -11.18
N LYS A 10 5.57 -8.76 -12.19
CA LYS A 10 5.46 -9.32 -13.54
C LYS A 10 6.83 -9.45 -14.21
N LYS A 11 7.73 -8.47 -14.06
CA LYS A 11 9.11 -8.55 -14.55
C LYS A 11 9.88 -9.69 -13.87
N ILE A 12 9.81 -9.81 -12.55
CA ILE A 12 10.45 -10.91 -11.79
C ILE A 12 9.93 -12.27 -12.27
N ALA A 13 8.62 -12.41 -12.49
CA ALA A 13 8.02 -13.64 -12.99
C ALA A 13 8.48 -13.96 -14.43
N SER A 14 8.48 -12.97 -15.32
CA SER A 14 8.93 -13.13 -16.71
C SER A 14 10.41 -13.52 -16.78
N ASN A 15 11.28 -12.84 -16.03
CA ASN A 15 12.70 -13.18 -15.94
C ASN A 15 12.87 -14.60 -15.35
N GLY A 16 12.11 -14.96 -14.30
CA GLY A 16 12.15 -16.32 -13.74
C GLY A 16 11.75 -17.41 -14.74
N GLN A 17 10.75 -17.14 -15.59
CA GLN A 17 10.37 -18.05 -16.68
C GLN A 17 11.47 -18.15 -17.74
N ALA A 18 12.10 -17.02 -18.11
CA ALA A 18 13.21 -17.01 -19.07
C ALA A 18 14.41 -17.81 -18.53
N LEU A 19 14.76 -17.63 -17.26
CA LEU A 19 15.83 -18.35 -16.59
C LEU A 19 15.56 -19.86 -16.54
N HIS A 20 14.34 -20.26 -16.18
CA HIS A 20 13.95 -21.67 -16.18
C HIS A 20 14.05 -22.29 -17.58
N ARG A 21 13.64 -21.57 -18.62
CA ARG A 21 13.75 -22.04 -20.01
C ARG A 21 15.21 -22.16 -20.46
N ALA A 22 16.08 -21.23 -20.06
CA ALA A 22 17.50 -21.29 -20.36
C ALA A 22 18.15 -22.51 -19.67
N MET A 23 17.91 -22.69 -18.37
CA MET A 23 18.40 -23.84 -17.61
C MET A 23 17.91 -25.17 -18.19
N ALA A 24 16.63 -25.26 -18.58
CA ALA A 24 16.09 -26.47 -19.21
C ALA A 24 16.80 -26.80 -20.53
N ARG A 25 17.05 -25.79 -21.38
CA ARG A 25 17.82 -25.96 -22.62
C ARG A 25 19.26 -26.38 -22.36
N ARG A 26 19.88 -25.87 -21.29
CA ARG A 26 21.23 -26.27 -20.88
C ARG A 26 21.28 -27.75 -20.52
N MET A 27 20.32 -28.22 -19.72
CA MET A 27 20.18 -29.63 -19.35
C MET A 27 19.94 -30.51 -20.58
N GLU A 28 19.07 -30.10 -21.51
CA GLU A 28 18.83 -30.82 -22.77
C GLU A 28 20.07 -30.88 -23.66
N ALA A 29 20.87 -29.82 -23.70
CA ALA A 29 22.10 -29.75 -24.47
C ALA A 29 23.27 -30.51 -23.84
N ALA A 30 23.09 -31.12 -22.66
CA ALA A 30 24.16 -31.66 -21.82
C ALA A 30 25.33 -30.66 -21.61
N ALA A 31 25.04 -29.37 -21.73
CA ALA A 31 25.97 -28.32 -21.37
C ALA A 31 26.15 -28.40 -19.86
N GLY A 32 27.41 -28.28 -19.40
CA GLY A 32 27.82 -28.58 -18.04
C GLY A 32 27.05 -27.83 -16.93
N ASP A 33 27.47 -28.06 -15.69
CA ASP A 33 26.74 -27.56 -14.53
C ASP A 33 26.81 -26.03 -14.37
N GLU A 34 27.79 -25.40 -15.01
CA GLU A 34 28.00 -23.96 -14.98
C GLU A 34 26.95 -23.19 -15.79
N PRO A 35 26.35 -22.13 -15.22
CA PRO A 35 25.43 -21.28 -15.93
C PRO A 35 26.14 -20.54 -17.07
N SER A 36 25.49 -20.49 -18.23
CA SER A 36 25.98 -19.68 -19.34
C SER A 36 25.93 -18.19 -19.01
N GLU A 37 26.68 -17.36 -19.74
CA GLU A 37 26.65 -15.90 -19.59
C GLU A 37 25.21 -15.33 -19.64
N ALA A 38 24.37 -15.91 -20.51
CA ALA A 38 22.96 -15.51 -20.62
C ALA A 38 22.14 -15.85 -19.35
N GLU A 39 22.42 -16.98 -18.71
CA GLU A 39 21.78 -17.37 -17.46
C GLU A 39 22.28 -16.54 -16.27
N ALA A 40 23.58 -16.23 -16.24
CA ALA A 40 24.19 -15.35 -15.25
C ALA A 40 23.55 -13.94 -15.32
N ALA A 41 23.41 -13.37 -16.52
CA ALA A 41 22.75 -12.09 -16.72
C ALA A 41 21.29 -12.10 -16.23
N LEU A 42 20.54 -13.18 -16.49
CA LEU A 42 19.17 -13.33 -16.00
C LEU A 42 19.11 -13.44 -14.46
N LEU A 43 20.07 -14.12 -13.83
CA LEU A 43 20.18 -14.21 -12.37
C LEU A 43 20.46 -12.84 -11.74
N GLU A 44 21.38 -12.07 -12.32
CA GLU A 44 21.71 -10.72 -11.86
C GLU A 44 20.51 -9.76 -11.99
N GLU A 45 19.84 -9.76 -13.15
CA GLU A 45 18.64 -8.95 -13.36
C GLU A 45 17.57 -9.31 -12.33
N ARG A 46 17.36 -10.62 -12.07
CA ARG A 46 16.40 -11.07 -11.06
C ARG A 46 16.73 -10.56 -9.67
N ARG A 47 18.01 -10.55 -9.30
CA ARG A 47 18.50 -10.04 -8.03
C ARG A 47 18.20 -8.55 -7.90
N GLN A 48 18.56 -7.76 -8.91
CA GLN A 48 18.30 -6.32 -8.93
C GLN A 48 16.79 -6.02 -8.80
N LEU A 49 15.94 -6.75 -9.52
CA LEU A 49 14.48 -6.59 -9.44
C LEU A 49 13.93 -6.93 -8.04
N LYS A 50 14.48 -7.93 -7.35
CA LYS A 50 14.08 -8.24 -5.98
C LYS A 50 14.53 -7.16 -5.00
N GLU A 51 15.75 -6.66 -5.14
CA GLU A 51 16.27 -5.55 -4.32
C GLU A 51 15.41 -4.29 -4.50
N GLU A 52 15.00 -3.96 -5.72
CA GLU A 52 14.04 -2.86 -5.96
C GLU A 52 12.68 -3.11 -5.30
N ARG A 53 12.19 -4.35 -5.31
CA ARG A 53 10.92 -4.73 -4.68
C ARG A 53 10.99 -4.46 -3.18
N GLU A 54 12.07 -4.92 -2.56
CA GLU A 54 12.33 -4.77 -1.13
C GLU A 54 12.51 -3.30 -0.75
N LYS A 55 13.26 -2.52 -1.54
CA LYS A 55 13.39 -1.07 -1.35
C LYS A 55 12.03 -0.37 -1.34
N ARG A 56 11.14 -0.71 -2.29
CA ARG A 56 9.79 -0.13 -2.32
C ARG A 56 8.92 -0.58 -1.15
N HIS A 57 9.06 -1.84 -0.74
CA HIS A 57 8.33 -2.36 0.39
C HIS A 57 8.79 -1.69 1.71
N ALA A 58 10.10 -1.56 1.91
CA ALA A 58 10.68 -0.84 3.04
C ALA A 58 10.21 0.62 3.07
N GLN A 59 10.25 1.34 1.94
CA GLN A 59 9.72 2.71 1.85
C GLN A 59 8.22 2.80 2.17
N ALA A 60 7.43 1.78 1.79
CA ALA A 60 6.00 1.76 2.08
C ALA A 60 5.70 1.47 3.56
N GLN A 61 6.61 0.80 4.27
CA GLN A 61 6.51 0.56 5.71
C GLN A 61 6.93 1.78 6.54
N LEU A 62 7.74 2.68 5.98
CA LEU A 62 8.09 3.92 6.68
C LEU A 62 6.82 4.74 6.98
N PRO A 63 6.78 5.40 8.16
CA PRO A 63 5.67 6.28 8.50
C PRO A 63 5.54 7.35 7.42
N ARG A 64 4.33 7.45 6.86
CA ARG A 64 4.05 8.43 5.81
C ARG A 64 4.19 9.83 6.40
N PRO A 65 4.81 10.78 5.67
CA PRO A 65 4.85 12.17 6.13
C PRO A 65 3.43 12.66 6.36
N THR A 66 3.22 13.32 7.49
CA THR A 66 1.93 13.85 7.90
C THR A 66 1.49 14.98 6.95
N ALA A 67 0.22 15.37 7.02
CA ALA A 67 -0.27 16.49 6.21
C ALA A 67 0.49 17.79 6.49
N LEU A 68 0.97 17.97 7.72
CA LEU A 68 1.80 19.11 8.12
C LEU A 68 3.21 19.01 7.54
N ASP A 69 3.82 17.82 7.51
CA ASP A 69 5.15 17.61 6.89
C ASP A 69 5.12 17.81 5.37
N ARG A 70 3.98 17.51 4.73
CA ARG A 70 3.75 17.76 3.30
C ARG A 70 3.40 19.21 3.01
N LEU A 71 2.98 19.97 4.02
CA LEU A 71 2.78 21.41 3.94
C LEU A 71 4.14 22.11 3.99
N VAL A 72 5.05 21.75 3.09
CA VAL A 72 6.15 22.65 2.74
C VAL A 72 5.47 23.87 2.16
N ARG A 73 5.46 24.96 2.94
CA ARG A 73 4.92 26.27 2.58
C ARG A 73 5.76 26.86 1.43
N THR A 74 5.59 26.34 0.22
CA THR A 74 6.16 26.89 -1.02
C THR A 74 5.54 28.24 -1.41
N HIS A 75 4.53 28.70 -0.66
CA HIS A 75 3.83 29.97 -0.88
C HIS A 75 4.00 30.97 0.27
N HIS A 76 5.04 30.85 1.08
CA HIS A 76 5.46 31.98 1.89
C HIS A 76 6.18 33.00 1.03
N ALA A 77 5.39 33.90 0.44
CA ALA A 77 5.89 35.25 0.25
C ALA A 77 6.41 35.73 1.62
N GLN A 78 7.70 36.05 1.67
CA GLN A 78 8.36 36.69 2.80
C GLN A 78 7.40 37.77 3.37
N PRO A 79 6.96 37.65 4.64
CA PRO A 79 6.05 38.65 5.20
C PRO A 79 6.80 39.98 5.29
N LYS A 80 6.42 40.93 4.43
CA LYS A 80 6.78 42.33 4.65
C LYS A 80 6.10 42.77 5.94
N GLU A 81 6.90 43.08 6.95
CA GLU A 81 6.47 43.62 8.23
C GLU A 81 5.51 44.79 8.01
N ARG A 82 4.25 44.65 8.45
CA ARG A 82 3.36 45.77 8.74
C ARG A 82 2.58 45.49 10.02
N PRO A 83 2.50 46.45 10.96
CA PRO A 83 1.97 46.20 12.29
C PRO A 83 0.43 46.27 12.35
N LYS A 84 -0.10 45.35 13.17
CA LYS A 84 -1.34 45.33 13.98
C LYS A 84 -2.60 46.08 13.50
N ALA A 85 -3.71 45.34 13.44
CA ALA A 85 -5.00 45.83 13.94
C ALA A 85 -5.79 44.64 14.52
N GLU A 86 -6.08 44.70 15.81
CA GLU A 86 -7.05 43.83 16.48
C GLU A 86 -8.45 44.13 15.94
N LYS A 87 -9.21 43.08 15.60
CA LYS A 87 -10.65 43.18 15.39
C LYS A 87 -11.34 42.09 16.20
N ASP A 88 -11.96 42.55 17.28
CA ASP A 88 -12.90 41.81 18.10
C ASP A 88 -14.21 41.49 17.35
N ALA A 89 -14.89 40.50 17.93
CA ALA A 89 -16.30 40.15 17.80
C ALA A 89 -16.76 39.45 16.50
N HIS A 90 -17.11 38.17 16.63
CA HIS A 90 -18.52 37.78 16.82
C HIS A 90 -18.63 36.26 17.01
N ALA A 91 -18.96 35.84 18.24
CA ALA A 91 -19.42 34.50 18.53
C ALA A 91 -20.77 34.28 17.86
N LYS A 92 -20.78 33.61 16.71
CA LYS A 92 -22.01 33.08 16.12
C LYS A 92 -22.32 31.76 16.82
N ASP A 93 -23.52 31.65 17.37
CA ASP A 93 -24.07 30.41 17.91
C ASP A 93 -23.93 29.25 16.92
N VAL A 94 -22.90 28.44 17.13
CA VAL A 94 -22.68 27.22 16.36
C VAL A 94 -23.68 26.19 16.87
N LYS A 95 -24.69 25.88 16.05
CA LYS A 95 -25.59 24.73 16.28
C LYS A 95 -24.74 23.50 16.60
N LYS A 96 -24.89 22.95 17.81
CA LYS A 96 -24.18 21.75 18.23
C LYS A 96 -24.42 20.62 17.20
N PRO A 97 -23.36 19.98 16.67
CA PRO A 97 -23.54 18.89 15.72
C PRO A 97 -24.25 17.72 16.42
N LYS A 98 -25.27 17.14 15.75
CA LYS A 98 -25.92 15.90 16.21
C LYS A 98 -24.87 14.83 16.48
N ALA A 99 -24.98 14.16 17.63
CA ALA A 99 -24.12 13.04 18.00
C ALA A 99 -24.12 12.00 16.88
N ARG A 100 -22.95 11.78 16.27
CA ARG A 100 -22.76 10.73 15.28
C ARG A 100 -22.40 9.45 16.03
N ARG A 101 -23.04 8.33 15.67
CA ARG A 101 -22.69 7.02 16.22
C ARG A 101 -21.20 6.76 16.04
N SER A 102 -20.54 6.36 17.12
CA SER A 102 -19.12 6.03 17.11
C SER A 102 -18.85 4.80 16.24
N ARG A 103 -17.60 4.61 15.83
CA ARG A 103 -17.21 3.41 15.05
C ARG A 103 -17.47 2.12 15.83
N ALA A 104 -17.31 2.16 17.16
CA ALA A 104 -17.58 1.03 18.04
C ALA A 104 -19.07 0.64 18.03
N GLU A 105 -19.98 1.61 18.12
CA GLU A 105 -21.43 1.37 18.04
C GLU A 105 -21.83 0.71 16.71
N LYS A 106 -21.25 1.18 15.59
CA LYS A 106 -21.54 0.59 14.27
C LYS A 106 -21.07 -0.87 14.16
N HIS A 107 -19.89 -1.18 14.70
CA HIS A 107 -19.39 -2.56 14.69
C HIS A 107 -20.18 -3.49 15.62
N ALA A 108 -20.64 -2.99 16.77
CA ALA A 108 -21.50 -3.76 17.67
C ALA A 108 -22.86 -4.06 17.04
N GLU A 109 -23.48 -3.08 16.38
CA GLU A 109 -24.75 -3.25 15.66
C GLU A 109 -24.61 -4.24 14.49
N GLN A 110 -23.49 -4.17 13.76
CA GLN A 110 -23.19 -5.08 12.65
C GLN A 110 -22.93 -6.52 13.13
N ALA A 111 -22.19 -6.69 14.24
CA ALA A 111 -21.96 -8.00 14.85
C ALA A 111 -23.25 -8.62 15.40
N ALA A 112 -24.13 -7.82 16.02
CA ALA A 112 -25.43 -8.27 16.49
C ALA A 112 -26.34 -8.69 15.33
N ALA A 113 -26.35 -7.93 14.23
CA ALA A 113 -27.11 -8.29 13.03
C ALA A 113 -26.59 -9.56 12.35
N GLU A 114 -25.28 -9.79 12.34
CA GLU A 114 -24.66 -11.00 11.77
C GLU A 114 -24.92 -12.24 12.65
N ALA A 115 -24.90 -12.09 13.97
CA ALA A 115 -25.24 -13.15 14.91
C ALA A 115 -26.72 -13.56 14.82
N ALA A 116 -27.64 -12.59 14.67
CA ALA A 116 -29.05 -12.88 14.45
C ALA A 116 -29.31 -13.68 13.16
N ARG A 117 -28.53 -13.43 12.10
CA ARG A 117 -28.61 -14.17 10.82
C ARG A 117 -28.02 -15.58 10.87
N ARG A 118 -27.15 -15.87 11.84
CA ARG A 118 -26.51 -17.19 12.04
C ARG A 118 -27.21 -18.06 13.07
N SER A 119 -28.37 -17.64 13.58
CA SER A 119 -29.15 -18.43 14.51
C SER A 119 -29.59 -19.76 13.84
N PRO A 120 -29.25 -20.93 14.43
CA PRO A 120 -29.57 -22.22 13.84
C PRO A 120 -31.08 -22.45 13.89
N LYS A 121 -31.69 -22.69 12.72
CA LYS A 121 -33.09 -23.16 12.66
C LYS A 121 -33.22 -24.46 13.47
N PRO A 122 -34.24 -24.61 14.34
CA PRO A 122 -34.44 -25.85 15.06
C PRO A 122 -34.65 -26.98 14.05
N LYS A 123 -33.84 -28.05 14.16
CA LYS A 123 -34.01 -29.25 13.34
C LYS A 123 -35.28 -29.96 13.78
N ALA A 124 -36.23 -30.11 12.85
CA ALA A 124 -37.38 -30.98 13.03
C ALA A 124 -36.89 -32.43 13.18
N THR A 125 -37.13 -33.02 14.35
CA THR A 125 -36.96 -34.44 14.64
C THR A 125 -38.02 -35.24 13.90
N LYS A 126 -37.60 -36.23 13.12
CA LYS A 126 -38.41 -37.35 12.64
C LYS A 126 -38.02 -38.58 13.43
#